data_AF-A0A418SGC4-F1
#
_entry.id   AF-A0A418SGC4-F1
#
_cell.length_a   1.000
_cell.length_b   1.000
_cell.length_c   1.000
_cell.angle_alpha   90.00
_cell.angle_beta   90.00
_cell.angle_gamma   90.00
#
_symmetry.space_group_name_H-M   'P 1'
#
loop_
_entity.id
_entity.type
_entity.pdbx_description
1 polymer ?
#
loop_
_entity_poly.entity_id
_entity_poly.type
_entity_poly.pdbx_seq_one_letter_code
_entity_poly.pdbx_strand_id
1 'polypeptide(L)'
;MQPYLFPYLGYFQLLHCVDAFWLLDTVSFIKDGWMNRNDLLQDGRRMRFTLPVMAAPQGTPIHGRRYHPKAKQALQRLDRSLRYGYARAPFRARAQGLVAALARHIEQADDAPDFTETTAFALQRSCDALGVQTPIHRVSDLALSPDLRGQDRVIAICRAAGATDYVNMIGGRALYDAADFRAAGIGLRFLQAVCPPHDQGGQEFVPGLSILDLLARLPEDRIAGMLAQGALIPAAP
;
A
#
# COMPACT_ATOMS: atom_id res chain seq x y z
N MET A 1 -5.45 -6.85 -0.86
CA MET A 1 -5.23 -5.91 0.28
C MET A 1 -5.93 -4.59 0.01
N GLN A 2 -6.27 -3.81 1.03
CA GLN A 2 -6.84 -2.46 0.82
C GLN A 2 -5.80 -1.51 0.18
N PRO A 3 -6.19 -0.59 -0.72
CA PRO A 3 -5.27 0.33 -1.38
C PRO A 3 -4.75 1.39 -0.40
N TYR A 4 -3.44 1.41 -0.17
CA TYR A 4 -2.76 2.34 0.73
C TYR A 4 -1.84 3.29 -0.03
N LEU A 5 -1.90 4.57 0.30
CA LEU A 5 -1.05 5.61 -0.26
C LEU A 5 0.38 5.52 0.31
N PHE A 6 1.37 5.36 -0.57
CA PHE A 6 2.80 5.24 -0.23
C PHE A 6 3.04 4.38 1.02
N PRO A 7 2.66 3.09 1.00
CA PRO A 7 2.64 2.25 2.19
C PRO A 7 4.05 1.95 2.69
N TYR A 8 4.15 1.28 3.84
CA TYR A 8 5.43 0.85 4.41
C TYR A 8 5.99 -0.38 3.65
N LEU A 9 7.27 -0.69 3.88
CA LEU A 9 8.00 -1.77 3.19
C LEU A 9 7.27 -3.12 3.17
N GLY A 10 6.65 -3.53 4.27
CA GLY A 10 5.96 -4.82 4.36
C GLY A 10 4.80 -4.99 3.36
N TYR A 11 4.16 -3.88 2.97
CA TYR A 11 3.15 -3.90 1.90
C TYR A 11 3.80 -4.25 0.55
N PHE A 12 5.00 -3.74 0.29
CA PHE A 12 5.77 -4.05 -0.92
C PHE A 12 6.41 -5.43 -0.88
N GLN A 13 6.79 -5.94 0.29
CA GLN A 13 7.18 -7.35 0.45
C GLN A 13 6.04 -8.30 0.07
N LEU A 14 4.80 -7.95 0.43
CA LEU A 14 3.61 -8.73 0.03
C LEU A 14 3.36 -8.66 -1.48
N LEU A 15 3.48 -7.48 -2.07
CA LEU A 15 3.44 -7.31 -3.53
C LEU A 15 4.52 -8.13 -4.23
N HIS A 16 5.74 -8.11 -3.69
CA HIS A 16 6.91 -8.78 -4.28
C HIS A 16 6.82 -10.30 -4.24
N CYS A 17 6.10 -10.89 -3.28
CA CYS A 17 6.02 -12.35 -3.11
C CYS A 17 4.81 -13.01 -3.78
N VAL A 18 4.04 -12.29 -4.61
CA VAL A 18 2.84 -12.81 -5.28
C VAL A 18 2.87 -12.52 -6.78
N ASP A 19 2.20 -13.36 -7.56
CA ASP A 19 2.14 -13.22 -9.03
C ASP A 19 1.14 -12.13 -9.49
N ALA A 20 0.13 -11.84 -8.67
CA ALA A 20 -0.87 -10.82 -8.95
C ALA A 20 -1.39 -10.21 -7.64
N PHE A 21 -1.56 -8.89 -7.61
CA PHE A 21 -1.98 -8.17 -6.42
C PHE A 21 -3.35 -7.53 -6.60
N TRP A 22 -4.34 -8.01 -5.83
CA TRP A 22 -5.72 -7.53 -5.91
C TRP A 22 -6.02 -6.49 -4.83
N LEU A 23 -6.34 -5.26 -5.26
CA LEU A 23 -6.82 -4.18 -4.41
C LEU A 23 -8.26 -4.46 -3.97
N LEU A 24 -8.44 -4.69 -2.67
CA LEU A 24 -9.73 -4.94 -2.04
C LEU A 24 -10.44 -3.59 -1.85
N ASP A 25 -10.95 -3.03 -2.94
CA ASP A 25 -11.61 -1.74 -2.99
C ASP A 25 -13.14 -1.81 -2.80
N THR A 26 -13.69 -3.03 -2.71
CA THR A 26 -15.12 -3.33 -2.48
C THR A 26 -15.50 -3.41 -1.00
N VAL A 27 -14.57 -3.18 -0.08
CA VAL A 27 -14.87 -3.01 1.35
C VAL A 27 -15.03 -1.54 1.69
N SER A 28 -15.67 -1.26 2.83
CA SER A 28 -15.88 0.10 3.32
C SER A 28 -14.56 0.86 3.50
N PHE A 29 -14.56 2.13 3.11
CA PHE A 29 -13.45 3.03 3.45
C PHE A 29 -13.40 3.27 4.96
N ILE A 30 -12.22 3.04 5.55
CA ILE A 30 -12.01 3.23 6.99
C ILE A 30 -11.58 4.68 7.22
N LYS A 31 -12.51 5.50 7.74
CA LYS A 31 -12.18 6.84 8.23
C LYS A 31 -11.12 6.68 9.33
N ASP A 32 -10.11 7.53 9.29
CA ASP A 32 -9.00 7.46 10.24
C ASP A 32 -8.03 6.27 10.11
N GLY A 33 -8.24 5.42 9.09
CA GLY A 33 -7.31 4.37 8.69
C GLY A 33 -6.13 4.84 7.83
N TRP A 34 -5.29 3.89 7.43
CA TRP A 34 -4.00 4.12 6.75
C TRP A 34 -4.10 4.30 5.22
N MET A 35 -5.29 4.20 4.63
CA MET A 35 -5.45 4.22 3.17
C MET A 35 -4.94 5.52 2.52
N ASN A 36 -5.10 6.65 3.20
CA ASN A 36 -4.82 7.99 2.65
C ASN A 36 -3.76 8.76 3.45
N ARG A 37 -3.02 8.09 4.34
CA ARG A 37 -2.02 8.71 5.21
C ARG A 37 -0.89 7.76 5.52
N ASN A 38 0.31 8.30 5.73
CA ASN A 38 1.43 7.55 6.28
C ASN A 38 2.38 8.52 7.00
N ASP A 39 3.45 7.99 7.58
CA ASP A 39 4.45 8.77 8.30
C ASP A 39 5.75 8.92 7.51
N LEU A 40 6.38 10.07 7.65
CA LEU A 40 7.78 10.33 7.33
C LEU A 40 8.56 10.61 8.61
N LEU A 41 9.88 10.60 8.52
CA LEU A 41 10.74 11.15 9.56
C LEU A 41 10.96 12.66 9.35
N GLN A 42 10.80 13.43 10.42
CA GLN A 42 11.13 14.85 10.50
C GLN A 42 11.76 15.11 11.87
N ASP A 43 12.99 15.64 11.90
CA ASP A 43 13.70 15.98 13.14
C ASP A 43 13.73 14.83 14.17
N GLY A 44 13.97 13.61 13.69
CA GLY A 44 14.01 12.39 14.53
C GLY A 44 12.64 11.89 15.01
N ARG A 45 11.53 12.48 14.55
CA ARG A 45 10.17 12.12 14.97
C ARG A 45 9.29 11.76 13.79
N ARG A 46 8.24 10.96 14.04
CA ARG A 46 7.21 10.68 13.05
C ARG A 46 6.43 11.96 12.75
N MET A 47 6.36 12.31 11.47
CA MET A 47 5.46 13.32 10.95
C MET A 47 4.44 12.63 10.04
N ARG A 48 3.16 12.78 10.36
CA ARG A 48 2.08 12.24 9.54
C ARG A 48 1.75 13.14 8.37
N PHE A 49 1.68 12.58 7.16
CA PHE A 49 1.05 13.23 6.03
C PHE A 49 -0.27 12.54 5.69
N THR A 50 -1.25 13.32 5.29
CA THR A 50 -2.58 12.84 4.92
C THR A 50 -3.05 13.55 3.65
N LEU A 51 -3.45 12.78 2.64
CA LEU A 51 -4.17 13.31 1.49
C LEU A 51 -5.68 13.33 1.82
N PRO A 52 -6.33 14.50 1.83
CA PRO A 52 -7.75 14.59 2.18
C PRO A 52 -8.63 13.84 1.18
N VAL A 53 -9.63 13.13 1.71
CA VAL A 53 -10.66 12.41 0.96
C VAL A 53 -11.99 13.12 1.19
N MET A 54 -12.85 13.20 0.17
CA MET A 54 -14.17 13.81 0.31
C MET A 54 -14.99 13.11 1.40
N ALA A 55 -15.89 13.84 2.05
CA ALA A 55 -16.89 13.22 2.92
C ALA A 55 -17.84 12.35 2.09
N ALA A 56 -18.27 11.23 2.66
CA ALA A 56 -19.35 10.41 2.12
C ALA A 56 -19.92 9.53 3.24
N PRO A 57 -21.10 8.93 3.04
CA PRO A 57 -21.77 8.11 4.05
C PRO A 57 -20.87 7.03 4.66
N GLN A 58 -21.20 6.61 5.89
CA GLN A 58 -20.54 5.47 6.50
C GLN A 58 -20.83 4.21 5.68
N GLY A 59 -19.82 3.34 5.51
CA GLY A 59 -19.96 2.11 4.73
C GLY A 59 -19.80 2.28 3.22
N THR A 60 -19.57 3.50 2.71
CA THR A 60 -19.23 3.68 1.29
C THR A 60 -17.99 2.84 0.94
N PRO A 61 -18.05 1.98 -0.09
CA PRO A 61 -16.91 1.21 -0.56
C PRO A 61 -15.75 2.10 -1.00
N ILE A 62 -14.52 1.60 -0.91
CA ILE A 62 -13.31 2.35 -1.28
C ILE A 62 -13.34 2.78 -2.77
N HIS A 63 -13.84 1.94 -3.67
CA HIS A 63 -14.00 2.30 -5.10
C HIS A 63 -15.01 3.42 -5.35
N GLY A 64 -15.90 3.71 -4.38
CA GLY A 64 -16.83 4.84 -4.43
C GLY A 64 -16.27 6.12 -3.81
N ARG A 65 -15.00 6.14 -3.39
CA ARG A 65 -14.38 7.32 -2.75
C ARG A 65 -13.67 8.20 -3.78
N ARG A 66 -13.52 9.46 -3.39
CA ARG A 66 -12.82 10.48 -4.16
C ARG A 66 -11.85 11.23 -3.28
N TYR A 67 -10.66 11.53 -3.80
CA TYR A 67 -9.80 12.51 -3.14
C TYR A 67 -10.45 13.89 -3.17
N HIS A 68 -10.23 14.68 -2.12
CA HIS A 68 -10.70 16.06 -2.08
C HIS A 68 -9.82 16.93 -2.99
N PRO A 69 -10.35 17.97 -3.66
CA PRO A 69 -9.55 18.97 -4.40
C PRO A 69 -8.32 19.53 -3.65
N LYS A 70 -8.34 19.57 -2.31
CA LYS A 70 -7.20 20.00 -1.47
C LYS A 70 -6.07 18.97 -1.41
N ALA A 71 -6.19 17.80 -2.03
CA ALA A 71 -5.14 16.79 -2.13
C ALA A 71 -3.90 17.33 -2.82
N LYS A 72 -4.06 18.18 -3.83
CA LYS A 72 -2.96 18.90 -4.48
C LYS A 72 -2.13 19.71 -3.48
N GLN A 73 -2.79 20.50 -2.63
CA GLN A 73 -2.12 21.29 -1.60
C GLN A 73 -1.44 20.39 -0.54
N ALA A 74 -2.04 19.24 -0.23
CA ALA A 74 -1.44 18.26 0.66
C ALA A 74 -0.16 17.63 0.07
N LEU A 75 -0.14 17.34 -1.24
CA LEU A 75 1.06 16.87 -1.93
C LEU A 75 2.16 17.93 -1.99
N GLN A 76 1.81 19.21 -2.19
CA GLN A 76 2.77 20.31 -2.10
C GLN A 76 3.36 20.47 -0.69
N ARG A 77 2.57 20.19 0.36
CA ARG A 77 3.11 20.11 1.73
C ARG A 77 4.04 18.91 1.89
N LEU A 78 3.67 17.75 1.35
CA LEU A 78 4.49 16.54 1.38
C LEU A 78 5.84 16.74 0.66
N ASP A 79 5.85 17.33 -0.53
CA ASP A 79 7.10 17.67 -1.24
C ASP A 79 7.99 18.59 -0.40
N ARG A 80 7.41 19.60 0.26
CA ARG A 80 8.16 20.48 1.17
C ARG A 80 8.73 19.70 2.34
N SER A 81 7.95 18.82 2.97
CA SER A 81 8.46 17.96 4.05
C SER A 81 9.62 17.09 3.58
N LEU A 82 9.53 16.47 2.40
CA LEU A 82 10.65 15.72 1.82
C LEU A 82 11.86 16.62 1.57
N ARG A 83 11.66 17.80 0.98
CA ARG A 83 12.73 18.75 0.65
C ARG A 83 13.57 19.11 1.86
N TYR A 84 12.91 19.43 2.98
CA TYR A 84 13.56 19.89 4.20
C TYR A 84 13.97 18.75 5.13
N GLY A 85 13.06 17.82 5.45
CA GLY A 85 13.32 16.70 6.37
C GLY A 85 14.33 15.68 5.86
N TYR A 86 14.48 15.59 4.54
CA TYR A 86 15.40 14.67 3.88
C TYR A 86 16.51 15.41 3.14
N ALA A 87 16.84 16.64 3.56
CA ALA A 87 17.81 17.48 2.88
C ALA A 87 19.20 16.83 2.71
N ARG A 88 19.58 15.96 3.65
CA ARG A 88 20.84 15.21 3.65
C ARG A 88 20.71 13.77 3.09
N ALA A 89 19.51 13.36 2.68
CA ALA A 89 19.28 12.00 2.20
C ALA A 89 19.76 11.88 0.73
N PRO A 90 20.67 10.94 0.43
CA PRO A 90 21.39 10.90 -0.85
C PRO A 90 20.49 10.66 -2.07
N PHE A 91 19.33 10.01 -1.88
CA PHE A 91 18.42 9.64 -2.95
C PHE A 91 17.07 10.37 -2.87
N ARG A 92 16.98 11.49 -2.13
CA ARG A 92 15.74 12.27 -1.92
C ARG A 92 14.94 12.53 -3.21
N ALA A 93 15.64 12.77 -4.32
CA ALA A 93 15.04 13.02 -5.62
C ALA A 93 14.10 11.89 -6.09
N ARG A 94 14.37 10.62 -5.74
CA ARG A 94 13.50 9.47 -6.07
C ARG A 94 12.14 9.60 -5.38
N ALA A 95 12.14 9.88 -4.08
CA ALA A 95 10.90 10.08 -3.31
C ALA A 95 10.12 11.32 -3.77
N GLN A 96 10.81 12.43 -4.02
CA GLN A 96 10.17 13.65 -4.56
C GLN A 96 9.58 13.41 -5.95
N GLY A 97 10.28 12.64 -6.80
CA GLY A 97 9.80 12.26 -8.12
C GLY A 97 8.46 11.51 -8.08
N LEU A 98 8.27 10.61 -7.11
CA LEU A 98 6.99 9.92 -6.91
C LEU A 98 5.87 10.87 -6.47
N VAL A 99 6.15 11.74 -5.50
CA VAL A 99 5.17 12.74 -5.04
C VAL A 99 4.79 13.70 -6.17
N ALA A 100 5.76 14.13 -6.97
CA ALA A 100 5.53 14.99 -8.13
C ALA A 100 4.75 14.27 -9.24
N ALA A 101 5.00 12.99 -9.48
CA ALA A 101 4.23 12.18 -10.44
C ALA A 101 2.77 12.09 -10.02
N LEU A 102 2.49 11.80 -8.74
CA LEU A 102 1.13 11.76 -8.21
C LEU A 102 0.46 13.14 -8.26
N ALA A 103 1.20 14.22 -7.99
CA ALA A 103 0.67 15.57 -8.09
C ALA A 103 0.21 15.89 -9.53
N ARG A 104 1.03 15.56 -10.54
CA ARG A 104 0.67 15.72 -11.95
C ARG A 104 -0.53 14.86 -12.36
N HIS A 105 -0.61 13.63 -11.87
CA HIS A 105 -1.76 12.75 -12.11
C HIS A 105 -3.06 13.36 -11.59
N ILE A 106 -3.04 13.87 -10.35
CA ILE A 106 -4.20 14.54 -9.75
C ILE A 106 -4.55 15.85 -10.48
N GLU A 107 -3.57 16.59 -10.99
CA GLU A 107 -3.79 17.82 -11.76
C GLU A 107 -4.49 17.59 -13.10
N GLN A 108 -4.33 16.40 -13.68
CA GLN A 108 -4.95 16.02 -14.95
C GLN A 108 -6.37 15.46 -14.77
N ALA A 109 -6.74 15.08 -13.54
CA ALA A 109 -8.06 14.59 -13.24
C ALA A 109 -9.06 15.74 -13.05
N ASP A 110 -10.35 15.45 -13.21
CA ASP A 110 -11.45 16.36 -12.84
C ASP A 110 -11.37 16.77 -11.35
N ASP A 111 -12.22 17.71 -10.92
CA ASP A 111 -12.22 18.30 -9.57
C ASP A 111 -12.16 17.29 -8.39
N ALA A 112 -12.52 16.02 -8.62
CA ALA A 112 -12.48 14.96 -7.62
C ALA A 112 -11.95 13.63 -8.22
N PRO A 113 -10.63 13.35 -8.12
CA PRO A 113 -10.08 12.11 -8.66
C PRO A 113 -10.56 10.86 -7.93
N ASP A 114 -10.71 9.76 -8.66
CA ASP A 114 -11.06 8.44 -8.11
C ASP A 114 -10.00 7.98 -7.10
N PHE A 115 -10.43 7.67 -5.88
CA PHE A 115 -9.51 7.32 -4.82
C PHE A 115 -8.70 6.06 -5.15
N THR A 116 -9.35 5.03 -5.68
CA THR A 116 -8.69 3.74 -5.89
C THR A 116 -7.75 3.81 -7.06
N GLU A 117 -8.18 4.40 -8.18
CA GLU A 117 -7.35 4.63 -9.36
C GLU A 117 -6.13 5.46 -9.00
N THR A 118 -6.30 6.60 -8.35
CA THR A 118 -5.19 7.49 -8.01
C THR A 118 -4.23 6.87 -6.98
N THR A 119 -4.75 6.08 -6.03
CA THR A 119 -3.90 5.33 -5.10
C THR A 119 -3.15 4.19 -5.80
N ALA A 120 -3.81 3.48 -6.73
CA ALA A 120 -3.20 2.44 -7.55
C ALA A 120 -2.10 3.02 -8.44
N PHE A 121 -2.30 4.20 -9.02
CA PHE A 121 -1.26 4.94 -9.73
C PHE A 121 -0.04 5.18 -8.84
N ALA A 122 -0.23 5.75 -7.64
CA ALA A 122 0.87 5.99 -6.71
C ALA A 122 1.61 4.70 -6.31
N LEU A 123 0.86 3.61 -6.12
CA LEU A 123 1.38 2.30 -5.78
C LEU A 123 2.18 1.69 -6.94
N GLN A 124 1.67 1.76 -8.17
CA GLN A 124 2.36 1.30 -9.37
C GLN A 124 3.67 2.07 -9.59
N ARG A 125 3.64 3.40 -9.48
CA ARG A 125 4.86 4.21 -9.59
C ARG A 125 5.89 3.87 -8.51
N SER A 126 5.41 3.53 -7.30
CA SER A 126 6.29 3.04 -6.25
C SER A 126 6.88 1.67 -6.61
N CYS A 127 6.10 0.75 -7.17
CA CYS A 127 6.58 -0.55 -7.65
C CYS A 127 7.65 -0.38 -8.74
N ASP A 128 7.43 0.51 -9.72
CA ASP A 128 8.40 0.84 -10.77
C ASP A 128 9.73 1.30 -10.17
N ALA A 129 9.68 2.18 -9.16
CA ALA A 129 10.88 2.70 -8.48
C ALA A 129 11.60 1.66 -7.62
N LEU A 130 10.93 0.55 -7.28
CA LEU A 130 11.43 -0.54 -6.46
C LEU A 130 11.84 -1.76 -7.30
N GLY A 131 11.59 -1.76 -8.60
CA GLY A 131 11.78 -2.93 -9.47
C GLY A 131 10.77 -4.06 -9.22
N VAL A 132 9.61 -3.76 -8.63
CA VAL A 132 8.53 -4.73 -8.44
C VAL A 132 7.64 -4.75 -9.68
N GLN A 133 7.52 -5.92 -10.31
CA GLN A 133 6.79 -6.08 -11.58
C GLN A 133 5.37 -6.66 -11.41
N THR A 134 4.98 -7.01 -10.19
CA THR A 134 3.70 -7.65 -9.90
C THR A 134 2.53 -6.79 -10.39
N PRO A 135 1.67 -7.32 -11.28
CA PRO A 135 0.51 -6.59 -11.77
C PRO A 135 -0.48 -6.31 -10.64
N ILE A 136 -1.05 -5.10 -10.67
CA ILE A 136 -2.04 -4.64 -9.69
C ILE A 136 -3.43 -4.60 -10.36
N HIS A 137 -4.39 -5.28 -9.75
CA HIS A 137 -5.78 -5.37 -10.21
C HIS A 137 -6.73 -4.84 -9.14
N ARG A 138 -7.99 -4.57 -9.51
CA ARG A 138 -9.03 -4.15 -8.57
C ARG A 138 -10.06 -5.25 -8.40
N VAL A 139 -10.48 -5.50 -7.17
CA VAL A 139 -11.54 -6.47 -6.90
C VAL A 139 -12.88 -6.00 -7.47
N SER A 140 -13.12 -4.69 -7.56
CA SER A 140 -14.31 -4.13 -8.23
C SER A 140 -14.50 -4.64 -9.67
N ASP A 141 -13.41 -4.95 -10.37
CA ASP A 141 -13.44 -5.34 -11.79
C ASP A 141 -13.92 -6.78 -11.98
N LEU A 142 -13.96 -7.59 -10.91
CA LEU A 142 -14.45 -8.97 -10.94
C LEU A 142 -15.99 -9.06 -10.86
N ALA A 143 -16.69 -7.96 -10.60
CA ALA A 143 -18.15 -7.91 -10.48
C ALA A 143 -18.76 -9.00 -9.56
N LEU A 144 -18.07 -9.33 -8.46
CA LEU A 144 -18.53 -10.33 -7.48
C LEU A 144 -19.76 -9.85 -6.69
N SER A 145 -20.52 -10.80 -6.13
CA SER A 145 -21.67 -10.49 -5.29
C SER A 145 -21.28 -9.59 -4.09
N PRO A 146 -22.02 -8.49 -3.85
CA PRO A 146 -21.76 -7.58 -2.73
C PRO A 146 -22.05 -8.21 -1.36
N ASP A 147 -22.79 -9.32 -1.33
CA ASP A 147 -23.20 -10.02 -0.11
C ASP A 147 -22.10 -10.88 0.50
N LEU A 148 -21.08 -11.24 -0.29
CA LEU A 148 -19.93 -11.97 0.20
C LEU A 148 -19.18 -11.15 1.25
N ARG A 149 -18.89 -11.74 2.41
CA ARG A 149 -18.17 -11.10 3.53
C ARG A 149 -16.93 -11.92 3.91
N GLY A 150 -16.05 -11.31 4.70
CA GLY A 150 -14.92 -11.98 5.34
C GLY A 150 -14.11 -12.86 4.39
N GLN A 151 -13.85 -14.09 4.81
CA GLN A 151 -13.12 -15.09 4.04
C GLN A 151 -13.86 -15.58 2.79
N ASP A 152 -15.20 -15.66 2.81
CA ASP A 152 -15.98 -16.15 1.65
C ASP A 152 -15.77 -15.24 0.44
N ARG A 153 -15.69 -13.92 0.68
CA ARG A 153 -15.30 -12.95 -0.33
C ARG A 153 -13.91 -13.22 -0.86
N VAL A 154 -12.95 -13.49 0.01
CA VAL A 154 -11.56 -13.76 -0.40
C VAL A 154 -11.47 -15.02 -1.24
N ILE A 155 -12.15 -16.10 -0.85
CA ILE A 155 -12.22 -17.34 -1.61
C ILE A 155 -12.86 -17.09 -2.99
N ALA A 156 -13.95 -16.32 -3.05
CA ALA A 156 -14.58 -15.96 -4.33
C ALA A 156 -13.65 -15.14 -5.24
N ILE A 157 -12.89 -14.20 -4.68
CA ILE A 157 -11.87 -13.43 -5.42
C ILE A 157 -10.82 -14.39 -5.99
N CYS A 158 -10.28 -15.30 -5.18
CA CYS A 158 -9.27 -16.27 -5.62
C CYS A 158 -9.80 -17.14 -6.76
N ARG A 159 -11.03 -17.65 -6.64
CA ARG A 159 -11.67 -18.45 -7.70
C ARG A 159 -11.83 -17.67 -9.00
N ALA A 160 -12.33 -16.44 -8.93
CA ALA A 160 -12.52 -15.59 -10.10
C ALA A 160 -11.18 -15.20 -10.76
N ALA A 161 -10.12 -15.07 -9.97
CA ALA A 161 -8.76 -14.81 -10.45
C ALA A 161 -8.01 -16.07 -10.92
N GLY A 162 -8.58 -17.27 -10.74
CA GLY A 162 -7.89 -18.54 -11.01
C GLY A 162 -6.68 -18.79 -10.10
N ALA A 163 -6.65 -18.21 -8.90
CA ALA A 163 -5.53 -18.31 -7.97
C ALA A 163 -5.51 -19.66 -7.24
N THR A 164 -4.33 -20.26 -7.12
CA THR A 164 -4.09 -21.48 -6.33
C THR A 164 -3.70 -21.17 -4.89
N ASP A 165 -3.26 -19.94 -4.62
CA ASP A 165 -2.79 -19.50 -3.32
C ASP A 165 -3.31 -18.10 -2.99
N TYR A 166 -3.66 -17.90 -1.72
CA TYR A 166 -3.97 -16.61 -1.15
C TYR A 166 -2.91 -16.24 -0.10
N VAL A 167 -2.33 -15.05 -0.23
CA VAL A 167 -1.36 -14.51 0.71
C VAL A 167 -1.91 -13.25 1.37
N ASN A 168 -1.86 -13.21 2.71
CA ASN A 168 -2.12 -11.99 3.48
C ASN A 168 -0.97 -11.70 4.46
N MET A 169 -0.96 -10.53 5.09
CA MET A 169 -0.04 -10.22 6.19
C MET A 169 -0.29 -11.16 7.39
N ILE A 170 0.76 -11.53 8.12
CA ILE A 170 0.68 -12.43 9.28
C ILE A 170 -0.30 -11.96 10.37
N GLY A 171 -0.49 -10.65 10.53
CA GLY A 171 -1.47 -10.08 11.46
C GLY A 171 -2.93 -10.39 11.11
N GLY A 172 -3.21 -10.82 9.88
CA GLY A 172 -4.54 -11.21 9.41
C GLY A 172 -4.91 -12.66 9.69
N ARG A 173 -4.05 -13.45 10.36
CA ARG A 173 -4.26 -14.89 10.54
C ARG A 173 -5.60 -15.25 11.19
N ALA A 174 -6.04 -14.47 12.17
CA ALA A 174 -7.32 -14.71 12.86
C ALA A 174 -8.56 -14.44 12.00
N LEU A 175 -8.41 -13.92 10.77
CA LEU A 175 -9.51 -13.60 9.87
C LEU A 175 -9.92 -14.77 8.97
N TYR A 176 -9.16 -15.88 8.97
CA TYR A 176 -9.28 -16.95 7.99
C TYR A 176 -9.20 -18.32 8.64
N ASP A 177 -10.03 -19.24 8.16
CA ASP A 177 -9.98 -20.67 8.47
C ASP A 177 -9.22 -21.43 7.38
N ALA A 178 -8.14 -22.14 7.74
CA ALA A 178 -7.34 -22.90 6.79
C ALA A 178 -8.10 -24.06 6.14
N ALA A 179 -9.09 -24.66 6.83
CA ALA A 179 -9.89 -25.75 6.32
C ALA A 179 -10.82 -25.29 5.18
N ASP A 180 -11.39 -24.08 5.29
CA ASP A 180 -12.28 -23.53 4.26
C ASP A 180 -11.53 -23.18 2.97
N PHE A 181 -10.33 -22.60 3.09
CA PHE A 181 -9.45 -22.37 1.93
C PHE A 181 -9.03 -23.69 1.27
N ARG A 182 -8.65 -24.69 2.08
CA ARG A 182 -8.29 -26.03 1.59
C ARG A 182 -9.45 -26.72 0.89
N ALA A 183 -10.67 -26.64 1.43
CA ALA A 183 -11.88 -27.17 0.79
C ALA A 183 -12.18 -26.47 -0.54
N ALA A 184 -11.78 -25.20 -0.68
CA ALA A 184 -11.86 -24.46 -1.93
C ALA A 184 -10.69 -24.70 -2.90
N GLY A 185 -9.71 -25.54 -2.55
CA GLY A 185 -8.52 -25.82 -3.36
C GLY A 185 -7.49 -24.69 -3.37
N ILE A 186 -7.51 -23.81 -2.37
CA ILE A 186 -6.63 -22.63 -2.27
C ILE A 186 -5.66 -22.80 -1.09
N GLY A 187 -4.36 -22.64 -1.34
CA GLY A 187 -3.37 -22.58 -0.28
C GLY A 187 -3.43 -21.26 0.46
N LEU A 188 -3.60 -21.31 1.79
CA LEU A 188 -3.57 -20.12 2.64
C LEU A 188 -2.17 -19.89 3.19
N ARG A 189 -1.56 -18.74 2.87
CA ARG A 189 -0.23 -18.35 3.34
C ARG A 189 -0.25 -16.96 3.95
N PHE A 190 0.75 -16.71 4.80
CA PHE A 190 0.91 -15.45 5.50
C PHE A 190 2.32 -14.91 5.35
N LEU A 191 2.42 -13.65 4.96
CA LEU A 191 3.70 -12.95 4.93
C LEU A 191 4.04 -12.40 6.33
N GLN A 192 5.15 -12.89 6.87
CA GLN A 192 5.85 -12.22 7.97
C GLN A 192 6.82 -11.20 7.38
N ALA A 193 6.41 -9.93 7.41
CA ALA A 193 7.22 -8.82 6.93
C ALA A 193 8.39 -8.52 7.88
N VAL A 194 9.52 -8.13 7.29
CA VAL A 194 10.74 -7.75 8.02
C VAL A 194 11.16 -6.36 7.55
N CYS A 195 11.32 -5.42 8.49
CA CYS A 195 11.81 -4.08 8.19
C CYS A 195 13.11 -3.86 8.98
N PRO A 196 14.27 -4.27 8.42
CA PRO A 196 15.52 -4.12 9.13
C PRO A 196 15.85 -2.63 9.32
N PRO A 197 16.49 -2.25 10.45
CA PRO A 197 16.94 -0.88 10.66
C PRO A 197 17.88 -0.40 9.55
N HIS A 198 17.76 0.88 9.21
CA HIS A 198 18.66 1.57 8.30
C HIS A 198 18.99 2.96 8.81
N ASP A 199 20.02 3.57 8.24
CA ASP A 199 20.43 4.92 8.62
C ASP A 199 19.37 5.95 8.22
N GLN A 200 18.79 6.59 9.23
CA GLN A 200 17.79 7.65 9.10
C GLN A 200 18.37 9.05 9.39
N GLY A 201 19.68 9.17 9.55
CA GLY A 201 20.39 10.42 9.85
C GLY A 201 20.24 10.90 11.31
N GLY A 202 19.75 10.03 12.20
CA GLY A 202 19.56 10.29 13.63
C GLY A 202 20.08 9.12 14.48
N GLN A 203 19.94 9.22 15.81
CA GLN A 203 20.48 8.21 16.74
C GLN A 203 19.56 6.99 16.90
N GLU A 204 18.24 7.19 16.84
CA GLU A 204 17.26 6.12 17.02
C GLU A 204 16.54 5.78 15.71
N PHE A 205 16.37 4.49 15.46
CA PHE A 205 15.63 3.99 14.30
C PHE A 205 14.12 4.06 14.54
N VAL A 206 13.40 4.68 13.61
CA VAL A 206 11.94 4.78 13.60
C VAL A 206 11.36 3.80 12.57
N PRO A 207 10.75 2.67 12.99
CA PRO A 207 10.25 1.64 12.07
C PRO A 207 8.94 2.06 11.37
N GLY A 208 8.51 1.34 10.34
CA GLY A 208 7.14 1.49 9.79
C GLY A 208 6.81 2.86 9.20
N LEU A 209 7.80 3.58 8.67
CA LEU A 209 7.59 4.78 7.87
C LEU A 209 7.12 4.40 6.45
N SER A 210 6.65 5.41 5.72
CA SER A 210 6.36 5.30 4.29
C SER A 210 7.58 4.83 3.49
N ILE A 211 7.34 4.09 2.40
CA ILE A 211 8.36 3.71 1.43
C ILE A 211 9.18 4.89 0.89
N LEU A 212 8.61 6.10 0.93
CA LEU A 212 9.31 7.33 0.56
C LEU A 212 10.57 7.56 1.41
N ASP A 213 10.61 7.11 2.67
CA ASP A 213 11.80 7.19 3.52
C ASP A 213 12.93 6.32 2.96
N LEU A 214 12.63 5.06 2.61
CA LEU A 214 13.60 4.14 2.03
C LEU A 214 14.11 4.65 0.67
N LEU A 215 13.20 5.08 -0.20
CA LEU A 215 13.55 5.61 -1.52
C LEU A 215 14.42 6.86 -1.45
N ALA A 216 14.27 7.67 -0.39
CA ALA A 216 15.09 8.86 -0.18
C ALA A 216 16.50 8.53 0.36
N ARG A 217 16.68 7.40 1.05
CA ARG A 217 17.87 7.13 1.86
C ARG A 217 18.74 6.00 1.35
N LEU A 218 18.15 4.99 0.73
CA LEU A 218 18.85 3.77 0.37
C LEU A 218 19.04 3.62 -1.13
N PRO A 219 20.17 3.02 -1.56
CA PRO A 219 20.36 2.63 -2.95
C PRO A 219 19.41 1.47 -3.31
N GLU A 220 19.18 1.29 -4.61
CA GLU A 220 18.21 0.33 -5.16
C GLU A 220 18.48 -1.11 -4.73
N ASP A 221 19.74 -1.55 -4.79
CA ASP A 221 20.19 -2.88 -4.40
C ASP A 221 19.87 -3.20 -2.94
N ARG A 222 20.04 -2.22 -2.04
CA ARG A 222 19.70 -2.37 -0.62
C ARG A 222 18.20 -2.51 -0.41
N ILE A 223 17.39 -1.73 -1.13
CA ILE A 223 15.94 -1.84 -1.02
C ILE A 223 15.46 -3.18 -1.61
N ALA A 224 16.01 -3.62 -2.74
CA ALA A 224 15.74 -4.93 -3.32
C ALA A 224 16.07 -6.07 -2.34
N GLY A 225 17.23 -6.00 -1.68
CA GLY A 225 17.61 -6.94 -0.63
C GLY A 225 16.66 -6.92 0.58
N MET A 226 16.04 -5.78 0.90
CA MET A 226 15.01 -5.70 1.94
C MET A 226 13.66 -6.28 1.48
N LEU A 227 13.29 -6.12 0.21
CA LEU A 227 12.05 -6.69 -0.34
C LEU A 227 12.07 -8.23 -0.29
N ALA A 228 13.22 -8.85 -0.52
CA ALA A 228 13.38 -10.31 -0.50
C ALA A 228 13.37 -10.94 0.91
N GLN A 229 13.34 -10.15 1.99
CA GLN A 229 13.40 -10.66 3.37
C GLN A 229 12.05 -11.08 3.95
N GLY A 230 10.93 -10.77 3.28
CA GLY A 230 9.62 -11.21 3.73
C GLY A 230 9.50 -12.73 3.67
N ALA A 231 9.07 -13.36 4.76
CA ALA A 231 8.95 -14.81 4.83
C ALA A 231 7.49 -15.26 4.66
N LEU A 232 7.24 -16.21 3.76
CA LEU A 232 5.93 -16.84 3.60
C LEU A 232 5.78 -18.02 4.56
N ILE A 233 4.73 -17.98 5.38
CA ILE A 233 4.39 -19.00 6.36
C ILE A 233 3.07 -19.65 5.95
N PRO A 234 2.99 -20.97 5.76
CA PRO A 234 1.72 -21.64 5.50
C PRO A 234 0.80 -21.53 6.70
N ALA A 235 -0.51 -21.43 6.48
CA ALA A 235 -1.48 -21.59 7.55
C ALA A 235 -1.31 -22.98 8.18
N ALA A 236 -1.26 -23.04 9.51
CA ALA A 236 -1.28 -24.33 10.20
C ALA A 236 -2.60 -25.06 9.87
N PRO A 237 -2.54 -26.40 9.71
CA PRO A 237 -3.71 -27.21 9.34
C PRO A 237 -4.82 -27.22 10.40
#